data_AF-A0A1S2CMB0-F1
#
_entry.id   AF-A0A1S2CMB0-F1
#
_cell.length_a   1.000
_cell.length_b   1.000
_cell.length_c   1.000
_cell.angle_alpha   90.00
_cell.angle_beta   90.00
_cell.angle_gamma   90.00
#
_symmetry.space_group_name_H-M   'P 1'
#
loop_
_entity.id
_entity.type
_entity.pdbx_description
1 polymer ?
#
loop_
_entity_poly.entity_id
_entity_poly.type
_entity_poly.pdbx_seq_one_letter_code
_entity_poly.pdbx_strand_id
1 'polypeptide(L)'
;MKLTEVAMLALMAALSWTQLEEWQLNRDDAIVLAERGVPTVSLWQCGALKQQMADLNQRNTEVQFQYRGQNMTDVSHYLEREWKQAGCEQLLVQQGY
;
A
#
# COMPACT_ATOMS: atom_id res chain seq x y z
N MET A 1 10.96 -44.29 22.78
CA MET A 1 10.56 -42.88 23.02
C MET A 1 9.78 -42.83 24.33
N LYS A 2 10.14 -41.95 25.25
CA LYS A 2 9.47 -41.84 26.56
C LYS A 2 8.15 -41.06 26.40
N LEU A 3 7.16 -41.35 27.26
CA LEU A 3 5.87 -40.62 27.25
C LEU A 3 6.04 -39.10 27.38
N THR A 4 7.06 -38.67 28.13
CA THR A 4 7.41 -37.25 28.30
C THR A 4 7.88 -36.61 27.01
N GLU A 5 8.61 -37.33 26.16
CA GLU A 5 9.07 -36.84 24.85
C GLU A 5 7.90 -36.68 23.88
N VAL A 6 6.95 -37.62 23.90
CA VAL A 6 5.72 -37.55 23.11
C VAL A 6 4.84 -36.38 23.55
N ALA A 7 4.70 -36.17 24.86
CA ALA A 7 3.96 -35.04 25.41
C ALA A 7 4.59 -33.69 25.01
N MET A 8 5.91 -33.57 25.07
CA MET A 8 6.63 -32.37 24.63
C MET A 8 6.43 -32.09 23.14
N LEU A 9 6.50 -33.10 22.29
CA LEU A 9 6.27 -32.92 20.85
C LEU A 9 4.83 -32.50 20.54
N ALA A 10 3.85 -33.09 21.22
CA ALA A 10 2.45 -32.69 21.06
C ALA A 10 2.24 -31.23 21.47
N LEU A 11 2.90 -30.79 22.56
CA LEU A 11 2.81 -29.42 23.05
C LEU A 11 3.50 -28.43 22.11
N MET A 12 4.67 -28.78 21.58
CA MET A 12 5.36 -27.97 20.57
C MET A 12 4.56 -27.87 19.27
N ALA A 13 3.96 -28.97 18.81
CA ALA A 13 3.10 -28.98 17.63
C ALA A 13 1.90 -28.04 17.82
N ALA A 14 1.22 -28.13 18.97
CA ALA A 14 0.09 -27.26 19.30
C ALA A 14 0.49 -25.77 19.32
N LEU A 15 1.60 -25.43 19.98
CA LEU A 15 2.09 -24.04 20.03
C LEU A 15 2.54 -23.53 18.66
N SER A 16 3.16 -24.38 17.84
CA SER A 16 3.56 -23.99 16.48
C SER A 16 2.37 -23.74 15.57
N TRP A 17 1.26 -24.46 15.79
CA TRP A 17 0.03 -24.30 15.04
C TRP A 17 -0.61 -22.94 15.31
N THR A 18 -0.72 -22.55 16.59
CA THR A 18 -1.30 -21.25 16.97
C THR A 18 -0.47 -20.09 16.42
N GLN A 19 0.86 -20.20 16.44
CA GLN A 19 1.75 -19.19 15.86
C GLN A 19 1.61 -19.08 14.34
N LEU A 20 1.39 -20.20 13.65
CA LEU A 20 1.16 -20.20 12.21
C LEU A 20 -0.19 -19.54 11.86
N GLU A 21 -1.22 -19.80 12.66
CA GLU A 21 -2.55 -19.22 12.49
C GLU A 21 -2.53 -17.70 12.71
N GLU A 22 -1.88 -17.23 13.77
CA GLU A 22 -1.65 -15.80 14.00
C GLU A 22 -0.84 -15.15 12.87
N TRP A 23 0.22 -15.82 12.39
CA TRP A 23 1.00 -15.30 11.27
C TRP A 23 0.19 -15.21 9.98
N GLN A 24 -0.69 -16.19 9.70
CA GLN A 24 -1.58 -16.15 8.54
C GLN A 24 -2.61 -15.03 8.65
N LEU A 25 -3.20 -14.84 9.83
CA LEU A 25 -4.14 -13.74 10.09
C LEU A 25 -3.47 -12.36 9.94
N ASN A 26 -2.25 -12.21 10.46
CA ASN A 26 -1.48 -10.96 10.37
C ASN A 26 -0.74 -10.78 9.04
N ARG A 27 -0.84 -11.73 8.10
CA ARG A 27 -0.13 -11.65 6.82
C ARG A 27 -0.62 -10.48 5.97
N ASP A 28 -1.91 -10.23 5.99
CA ASP A 28 -2.54 -9.14 5.24
C ASP A 28 -2.58 -7.83 6.05
N ASP A 29 -2.44 -7.93 7.38
CA ASP A 29 -2.23 -6.81 8.31
C ASP A 29 -0.75 -6.47 8.51
N ALA A 30 0.14 -7.05 7.70
CA ALA A 30 1.56 -6.73 7.73
C ALA A 30 1.73 -5.24 7.47
N ILE A 31 2.06 -4.50 8.53
CA ILE A 31 2.44 -3.11 8.46
C ILE A 31 3.65 -3.06 7.56
N VAL A 32 3.48 -2.58 6.33
CA VAL A 32 4.59 -2.16 5.49
C VAL A 32 5.26 -1.05 6.28
N LEU A 33 6.35 -1.40 6.95
CA LEU A 33 7.35 -0.44 7.39
C LEU A 33 7.89 0.14 6.09
N ALA A 34 7.18 1.12 5.52
CA ALA A 34 7.75 1.98 4.52
C ALA A 34 9.05 2.43 5.16
N GLU A 35 10.19 2.06 4.57
CA GLU A 35 11.46 2.64 4.96
C GLU A 35 11.21 4.15 4.93
N ARG A 36 11.08 4.77 6.10
CA ARG A 36 10.98 6.21 6.24
C ARG A 36 12.37 6.81 5.97
N GLY A 37 12.98 6.41 4.86
CA GLY A 37 14.03 7.18 4.25
C GLY A 37 13.45 8.54 3.90
N VAL A 38 14.29 9.58 3.92
CA VAL A 38 13.90 10.89 3.44
C VAL A 38 13.40 10.70 1.99
N PRO A 39 12.18 11.13 1.65
CA PRO A 39 11.68 11.03 0.29
C PRO A 39 12.72 11.68 -0.65
N THR A 40 13.26 10.92 -1.60
CA THR A 40 14.19 11.47 -2.60
C THR A 40 13.46 12.31 -3.66
N VAL A 41 12.12 12.28 -3.64
CA VAL A 41 11.25 13.06 -4.50
C VAL A 41 11.25 14.53 -4.06
N SER A 42 11.22 15.45 -5.03
CA SER A 42 11.09 16.88 -4.73
C SER A 42 9.63 17.31 -4.68
N LEU A 43 9.34 18.42 -3.99
CA LEU A 43 8.01 19.04 -4.00
C LEU A 43 7.54 19.36 -5.42
N TRP A 44 8.46 19.75 -6.30
CA TRP A 44 8.12 20.08 -7.68
C TRP A 44 7.65 18.82 -8.45
N GLN A 45 8.31 17.68 -8.25
CA GLN A 45 7.89 16.41 -8.85
C GLN A 45 6.52 15.96 -8.34
N CYS A 46 6.25 16.09 -7.04
CA CYS A 46 4.93 15.81 -6.48
C CYS A 46 3.87 16.82 -6.98
N GLY A 47 4.22 18.10 -7.09
CA GLY A 47 3.34 19.13 -7.65
C GLY A 47 2.93 18.84 -9.09
N ALA A 48 3.88 18.40 -9.93
CA ALA A 48 3.61 18.01 -11.31
C ALA A 48 2.66 16.80 -11.39
N LEU A 49 2.88 15.78 -10.55
CA LEU A 49 1.99 14.61 -10.51
C LEU A 49 0.57 14.99 -10.04
N LYS A 50 0.47 15.83 -9.02
CA LYS A 50 -0.82 16.34 -8.52
C LYS A 50 -1.56 17.15 -9.58
N GLN A 51 -0.84 17.94 -10.38
CA GLN A 51 -1.42 18.67 -11.50
C GLN A 51 -1.96 17.70 -12.58
N GLN A 52 -1.21 16.66 -12.93
CA GLN A 52 -1.69 15.65 -13.90
C GLN A 52 -2.95 14.94 -13.42
N MET A 53 -3.05 14.61 -12.12
CA MET A 53 -4.26 14.02 -11.54
C MET A 53 -5.45 15.00 -11.59
N ALA A 54 -5.21 16.29 -11.30
CA ALA A 54 -6.25 17.31 -11.38
C ALA A 54 -6.74 17.52 -12.82
N ASP A 55 -5.82 17.58 -13.78
CA ASP A 55 -6.13 17.68 -15.21
C ASP A 55 -6.91 16.46 -15.71
N LEU A 56 -6.54 15.26 -15.25
CA LEU A 56 -7.28 14.03 -15.56
C LEU A 56 -8.70 14.09 -14.98
N ASN A 57 -8.85 14.54 -13.73
CA ASN A 57 -10.17 14.66 -13.09
C ASN A 57 -11.06 15.69 -13.79
N GLN A 58 -10.50 16.83 -14.21
CA GLN A 58 -11.21 17.82 -15.00
C GLN A 58 -11.66 17.23 -16.35
N ARG A 59 -10.76 16.56 -17.08
CA ARG A 59 -11.10 15.90 -18.35
C ARG A 59 -12.11 14.77 -18.16
N ASN A 60 -12.02 13.99 -17.09
CA ASN A 60 -12.99 12.95 -16.79
C ASN A 60 -14.38 13.56 -16.52
N THR A 61 -14.44 14.69 -15.82
CA THR A 61 -15.69 15.43 -15.59
C THR A 61 -16.29 15.95 -16.91
N GLU A 62 -15.45 16.45 -17.82
CA GLU A 62 -15.86 16.90 -19.17
C GLU A 62 -16.28 15.73 -20.09
N VAL A 63 -15.60 14.57 -20.02
CA VAL A 63 -15.79 13.42 -20.91
C VAL A 63 -16.82 12.41 -20.41
N GLN A 64 -17.08 12.31 -19.10
CA GLN A 64 -18.13 11.44 -18.56
C GLN A 64 -19.52 11.80 -19.07
N PHE A 65 -19.74 13.05 -19.51
CA PHE A 65 -20.97 13.45 -20.19
C PHE A 65 -21.14 12.81 -21.58
N GLN A 66 -20.09 12.26 -22.19
CA GLN A 66 -20.13 11.74 -23.58
C GLN A 66 -19.72 10.27 -23.76
N TYR A 67 -18.87 9.67 -22.94
CA TYR A 67 -18.42 8.26 -23.15
C TYR A 67 -18.14 7.48 -21.86
N ARG A 68 -18.40 6.16 -21.89
CA ARG A 68 -18.28 5.21 -20.77
C ARG A 68 -16.82 4.83 -20.42
N GLY A 69 -16.02 5.82 -20.01
CA GLY A 69 -15.00 5.84 -18.94
C GLY A 69 -13.85 4.81 -18.79
N GLN A 70 -13.80 3.67 -19.49
CA GLN A 70 -12.86 2.58 -19.11
C GLN A 70 -11.37 2.97 -19.12
N ASN A 71 -10.91 3.72 -20.12
CA ASN A 71 -9.48 4.09 -20.24
C ASN A 71 -9.03 5.12 -19.18
N MET A 72 -9.94 6.01 -18.73
CA MET A 72 -9.58 7.05 -17.76
C MET A 72 -9.39 6.50 -16.34
N THR A 73 -10.09 5.42 -16.00
CA THR A 73 -9.92 4.72 -14.73
C THR A 73 -8.52 4.11 -14.60
N ASP A 74 -8.01 3.50 -15.67
CA ASP A 74 -6.67 2.90 -15.67
C ASP A 74 -5.57 3.97 -15.51
N VAL A 75 -5.72 5.11 -16.19
CA VAL A 75 -4.79 6.24 -16.05
C VAL A 75 -4.86 6.83 -14.63
N SER A 76 -6.05 6.92 -14.03
CA SER A 76 -6.22 7.38 -12.65
C SER A 76 -5.48 6.47 -11.67
N HIS A 77 -5.68 5.15 -11.79
CA HIS A 77 -5.01 4.17 -10.93
C HIS A 77 -3.49 4.15 -11.11
N TYR A 78 -3.01 4.39 -12.34
CA TYR A 78 -1.58 4.54 -12.61
C TYR A 78 -1.00 5.75 -11.87
N LEU A 79 -1.62 6.93 -12.00
CA LEU A 79 -1.14 8.15 -11.33
C LEU A 79 -1.21 8.05 -9.80
N GLU A 80 -2.25 7.42 -9.25
CA GLU A 80 -2.34 7.14 -7.81
C GLU A 80 -1.22 6.21 -7.32
N ARG A 81 -0.85 5.21 -8.14
CA ARG A 81 0.27 4.32 -7.84
C ARG A 81 1.59 5.08 -7.83
N GLU A 82 1.84 5.91 -8.85
CA GLU A 82 3.01 6.78 -8.93
C GLU A 82 3.10 7.72 -7.71
N TRP A 83 1.98 8.32 -7.28
CA TRP A 83 1.92 9.19 -6.10
C TRP A 83 2.40 8.48 -4.84
N LYS A 84 1.89 7.26 -4.62
CA LYS A 84 2.24 6.42 -3.47
C LYS A 84 3.69 5.95 -3.53
N GLN A 85 4.13 5.47 -4.69
CA GLN A 85 5.49 4.94 -4.88
C GLN A 85 6.57 6.02 -4.78
N ALA A 86 6.29 7.23 -5.27
CA ALA A 86 7.19 8.36 -5.15
C ALA A 86 7.32 8.88 -3.70
N GLY A 87 6.42 8.49 -2.79
CA GLY A 87 6.43 8.97 -1.41
C GLY A 87 5.91 10.40 -1.25
N CYS A 88 5.12 10.90 -2.21
CA CYS A 88 4.63 12.28 -2.19
C CYS A 88 3.75 12.59 -0.97
N GLU A 89 2.96 11.62 -0.51
CA GLU A 89 2.17 11.75 0.72
C GLU A 89 3.07 12.00 1.94
N GLN A 90 4.17 11.25 2.05
CA GLN A 90 5.12 11.36 3.16
C GLN A 90 5.89 12.68 3.09
N LEU A 91 6.25 13.15 1.89
CA LEU A 91 6.90 14.45 1.72
C LEU A 91 5.99 15.60 2.17
N LEU A 92 4.70 15.59 1.81
CA LEU A 92 3.77 16.66 2.22
C LEU A 92 3.59 16.71 3.74
N VAL A 93 3.41 15.55 4.38
CA VAL A 93 3.30 15.44 5.84
C VAL A 93 4.57 15.96 6.53
N GLN A 94 5.76 15.66 5.99
CA GLN A 94 7.03 16.18 6.53
C GLN A 94 7.18 17.70 6.39
N GLN A 95 6.51 18.31 5.41
CA GLN A 95 6.55 19.75 5.17
C GLN A 95 5.39 20.52 5.80
N GLY A 96 4.48 19.83 6.50
CA GLY A 96 3.35 20.45 7.19
C GLY A 96 2.20 20.88 6.28
N TYR A 97 2.06 20.22 5.12
CA TYR A 97 0.95 20.41 4.18
C TYR A 97 -0.12 19.33 4.33
#